data_AF-A0A972LX00-F1
#
_entry.id   AF-A0A972LX00-F1
#
_cell.length_a   1.000
_cell.length_b   1.000
_cell.length_c   1.000
_cell.angle_alpha   90.00
_cell.angle_beta   90.00
_cell.angle_gamma   90.00
#
_symmetry.space_group_name_H-M   'P 1'
#
loop_
_entity.id
_entity.type
_entity.pdbx_description
1 polymer ?
#
loop_
_entity_poly.entity_id
_entity_poly.type
_entity_poly.pdbx_seq_one_letter_code
_entity_poly.pdbx_strand_id
1 'polypeptide(L)'
;MTGSVMFYPIGGGAAAYGSVTSGGNYSMQTGDLKGLQPGEYVVTVRVVDIDPPPPGGYYNAPASKPITPPRYSNQKQSDLKVQVVLGANDIDLKLSSSGKVRTNGAGQL
;
A
#
# COMPACT_ATOMS: atom_id res chain seq x y z
N MET A 1 9.24 5.87 5.76
CA MET A 1 8.18 5.07 5.11
C MET A 1 8.26 5.08 3.59
N THR A 2 7.95 3.94 2.98
CA THR A 2 7.61 3.81 1.55
C THR A 2 6.40 2.91 1.43
N GLY A 3 5.61 3.06 0.38
CA GLY A 3 4.50 2.17 0.14
C GLY A 3 4.06 2.11 -1.31
N SER A 4 3.28 1.09 -1.62
CA SER A 4 2.65 0.90 -2.92
C SER A 4 1.20 0.45 -2.76
N VAL A 5 0.43 0.79 -3.78
CA VAL A 5 -0.96 0.41 -4.01
C VAL A 5 -1.02 -0.29 -5.36
N MET A 6 -1.73 -1.40 -5.44
CA MET A 6 -2.01 -2.08 -6.71
C MET A 6 -3.50 -2.34 -6.87
N PHE A 7 -4.01 -2.10 -8.07
CA PHE A 7 -5.41 -2.33 -8.43
C PHE A 7 -5.46 -3.43 -9.48
N TYR A 8 -6.06 -4.56 -9.11
CA TYR A 8 -6.19 -5.74 -9.97
C TYR A 8 -7.61 -5.81 -10.54
N PRO A 9 -7.79 -5.67 -11.86
CA PRO A 9 -9.13 -5.69 -12.46
C PRO A 9 -9.77 -7.07 -12.28
N ILE A 10 -11.00 -7.11 -11.76
CA ILE A 10 -11.75 -8.36 -11.57
C ILE A 10 -12.12 -8.99 -12.93
N GLY A 11 -12.44 -8.15 -13.92
CA GLY A 11 -12.72 -8.58 -15.30
C GLY A 11 -11.48 -9.02 -16.10
N GLY A 12 -10.30 -9.05 -15.50
CA GLY A 12 -9.03 -9.30 -16.18
C GLY A 12 -8.43 -8.05 -16.83
N GLY A 13 -7.17 -8.15 -17.25
CA GLY A 13 -6.39 -7.04 -17.82
C GLY A 13 -5.16 -6.70 -16.99
N ALA A 14 -4.51 -5.58 -17.35
CA ALA A 14 -3.30 -5.12 -16.69
C ALA A 14 -3.60 -4.53 -15.32
N ALA A 15 -2.82 -4.91 -14.31
CA ALA A 15 -2.89 -4.28 -12.99
C ALA A 15 -2.34 -2.85 -13.06
N ALA A 16 -3.01 -1.94 -12.38
CA ALA A 16 -2.49 -0.60 -12.17
C ALA A 16 -1.67 -0.56 -10.88
N TYR A 17 -0.69 0.33 -10.82
CA TYR A 17 0.16 0.53 -9.66
C TYR A 17 0.30 2.01 -9.31
N GLY A 18 0.56 2.30 -8.04
CA GLY A 18 0.82 3.64 -7.54
C GLY A 18 1.73 3.60 -6.33
N SER A 19 2.64 4.58 -6.22
CA SER A 19 3.47 4.76 -5.03
C SER A 19 2.73 5.61 -4.00
N VAL A 20 2.81 5.21 -2.74
CA VAL A 20 2.22 5.93 -1.61
C VAL A 20 3.21 6.95 -1.08
N THR A 21 2.81 8.21 -1.04
CA THR A 21 3.57 9.32 -0.46
C THR A 21 3.49 9.32 1.06
N SER A 22 4.35 10.10 1.73
CA SER A 22 4.35 10.24 3.20
C SER A 22 3.01 10.70 3.79
N GLY A 23 2.20 11.43 3.01
CA GLY A 23 0.86 11.88 3.41
C GLY A 23 -0.26 10.85 3.18
N GLY A 24 0.06 9.63 2.72
CA GLY A 24 -0.92 8.60 2.39
C GLY A 24 -1.55 8.74 0.99
N ASN A 25 -1.24 9.80 0.26
CA ASN A 25 -1.73 10.01 -1.10
C ASN A 25 -1.02 9.11 -2.10
N TYR A 26 -1.71 8.71 -3.16
CA TYR A 26 -1.17 7.94 -4.28
C TYR A 26 -1.81 8.38 -5.61
N SER A 27 -1.12 8.10 -6.71
CA SER A 27 -1.66 8.25 -8.06
C SER A 27 -1.43 6.95 -8.84
N MET A 28 -2.43 6.53 -9.60
CA MET A 28 -2.40 5.25 -10.28
C MET A 28 -1.99 5.38 -11.74
N GLN A 29 -1.30 4.36 -12.24
CA GLN A 29 -0.93 4.20 -13.64
C GLN A 29 -0.97 2.73 -14.05
N THR A 30 -1.28 2.48 -15.33
CA THR A 30 -1.34 1.14 -15.94
C THR A 30 -0.34 1.09 -17.08
N GLY A 31 0.77 0.37 -16.90
CA GLY A 31 1.93 0.48 -17.81
C GLY A 31 2.46 1.91 -17.82
N ASP A 32 2.58 2.50 -19.01
CA ASP A 32 3.02 3.89 -19.21
C ASP A 32 1.84 4.90 -19.23
N LEU A 33 0.60 4.41 -19.12
CA LEU A 33 -0.60 5.25 -19.16
C LEU A 33 -0.99 5.68 -17.76
N LYS A 34 -1.22 6.98 -17.58
CA LYS A 34 -1.79 7.52 -16.33
C LYS A 34 -3.25 7.10 -16.18
N GLY A 35 -3.63 6.71 -14.96
CA GLY A 35 -4.99 6.33 -14.59
C GLY A 35 -5.29 4.83 -14.73
N LEU A 36 -6.57 4.52 -14.67
CA LEU A 36 -7.11 3.16 -14.77
C LEU A 36 -8.31 3.14 -15.73
N GLN A 37 -8.58 1.97 -16.30
CA GLN A 37 -9.84 1.75 -17.00
C GLN A 37 -11.01 1.68 -16.01
N PRO A 38 -12.23 2.13 -16.37
CA PRO A 38 -13.41 1.91 -15.55
C PRO A 38 -13.65 0.41 -15.29
N GLY A 39 -14.08 0.06 -14.09
CA GLY A 39 -14.32 -1.34 -13.72
C GLY A 39 -14.19 -1.61 -12.23
N GLU A 40 -14.44 -2.86 -11.85
CA GLU A 40 -14.23 -3.36 -10.50
C GLU A 40 -12.80 -3.87 -10.30
N TYR A 41 -12.21 -3.54 -9.16
CA TYR A 41 -10.85 -3.92 -8.80
C TYR A 41 -10.78 -4.52 -7.40
N VAL A 42 -9.91 -5.51 -7.23
CA VAL A 42 -9.35 -5.87 -5.93
C VAL A 42 -8.11 -5.01 -5.70
N VAL A 43 -7.98 -4.43 -4.52
CA VAL A 43 -6.87 -3.53 -4.20
C VAL A 43 -5.94 -4.18 -3.21
N THR A 44 -4.63 -4.03 -3.40
CA THR A 44 -3.63 -4.31 -2.37
C THR A 44 -2.89 -3.05 -1.99
N VAL A 45 -2.51 -2.98 -0.71
CA VAL A 45 -1.72 -1.89 -0.15
C VAL A 45 -0.60 -2.50 0.67
N ARG A 46 0.62 -2.02 0.46
CA ARG A 46 1.78 -2.35 1.28
C ARG A 46 2.52 -1.09 1.64
N VAL A 47 2.55 -0.75 2.93
CA VAL A 47 3.37 0.34 3.45
C VAL A 47 4.31 -0.22 4.50
N VAL A 48 5.59 0.16 4.38
CA VAL A 48 6.64 -0.22 5.32
C VAL A 48 7.39 1.01 5.79
N ASP A 49 7.87 0.97 7.02
CA ASP A 49 8.93 1.84 7.46
C ASP A 49 10.28 1.21 7.16
N ILE A 50 11.23 2.00 6.67
CA ILE A 50 12.57 1.52 6.28
C ILE A 50 13.53 2.05 7.34
N ASP A 51 14.21 1.14 8.03
CA ASP A 51 15.26 1.51 8.96
C ASP A 51 16.47 2.03 8.17
N PRO A 52 17.17 3.07 8.67
CA PRO A 52 18.41 3.50 8.04
C PRO A 52 19.42 2.34 8.01
N PRO A 53 20.22 2.23 6.92
CA PRO A 53 21.23 1.18 6.85
C PRO A 53 22.22 1.34 8.02
N PRO A 54 22.68 0.22 8.61
CA PRO A 54 23.67 0.28 9.68
C PRO A 54 24.97 0.92 9.18
N PRO A 55 25.72 1.64 10.04
CA PRO A 55 27.01 2.23 9.66
C PRO A 55 27.95 1.17 9.07
N GLY A 56 28.45 1.39 7.84
CA GLY A 56 29.37 0.49 7.14
C GLY A 56 28.71 -0.63 6.31
N GLY A 57 27.38 -0.70 6.22
CA GLY A 57 26.67 -1.76 5.51
C GLY A 57 25.92 -1.30 4.26
N TYR A 58 26.57 -1.27 3.10
CA TYR A 58 25.87 -1.22 1.80
C TYR A 58 25.37 -2.60 1.34
N TYR A 59 25.87 -3.68 1.96
CA TYR A 59 25.61 -5.07 1.55
C TYR A 59 24.41 -5.72 2.23
N ASN A 60 23.82 -5.08 3.24
CA ASN A 60 22.62 -5.57 3.91
C ASN A 60 21.43 -4.71 3.47
N ALA A 61 20.41 -5.34 2.87
CA ALA A 61 19.16 -4.64 2.59
C ALA A 61 18.63 -4.02 3.89
N PRO A 62 18.19 -2.74 3.88
CA PRO A 62 17.70 -2.11 5.09
C PRO A 62 16.52 -2.90 5.63
N ALA A 63 16.51 -3.13 6.94
CA ALA A 63 15.39 -3.76 7.62
C ALA A 63 14.12 -2.91 7.36
N SER A 64 12.98 -3.57 7.21
CA SER A 64 11.72 -2.87 7.03
C SER A 64 10.65 -3.42 7.95
N LYS A 65 9.86 -2.51 8.52
CA LYS A 65 8.76 -2.84 9.43
C LYS A 65 7.43 -2.57 8.73
N PRO A 66 6.54 -3.57 8.58
CA PRO A 66 5.24 -3.35 7.97
C PRO A 66 4.38 -2.43 8.83
N ILE A 67 3.81 -1.40 8.20
CA ILE A 67 2.78 -0.52 8.77
C ILE A 67 1.39 -1.10 8.45
N THR A 68 1.22 -1.61 7.23
CA THR A 68 -0.05 -2.22 6.79
C THR A 68 -0.17 -3.68 7.25
N PRO A 69 -1.36 -4.12 7.71
CA PRO A 69 -1.64 -5.53 7.96
C PRO A 69 -1.35 -6.42 6.74
N PRO A 70 -0.78 -7.63 6.93
CA PRO A 70 -0.39 -8.51 5.81
C PRO A 70 -1.52 -8.85 4.83
N ARG A 71 -2.77 -8.94 5.30
CA ARG A 71 -3.93 -9.27 4.46
C ARG A 71 -4.13 -8.27 3.32
N TYR A 72 -3.82 -7.00 3.55
CA TYR A 72 -3.95 -5.96 2.53
C TYR A 72 -2.85 -6.03 1.48
N SER A 73 -1.73 -6.71 1.75
CA SER A 73 -0.65 -6.89 0.77
C SER A 73 -0.82 -8.16 -0.09
N ASN A 74 -1.89 -8.94 0.13
CA ASN A 74 -2.15 -10.18 -0.58
C ASN A 74 -3.46 -10.08 -1.35
N GLN A 75 -3.39 -10.15 -2.68
CA GLN A 75 -4.57 -10.03 -3.56
C GLN A 75 -5.67 -11.05 -3.26
N LYS A 76 -5.31 -12.27 -2.83
CA LYS A 76 -6.29 -13.33 -2.53
C LYS A 76 -6.95 -13.17 -1.15
N GLN A 77 -6.37 -12.34 -0.28
CA GLN A 77 -6.83 -12.14 1.09
C GLN A 77 -7.36 -10.73 1.34
N SER A 78 -7.04 -9.79 0.44
CA SER A 78 -7.51 -8.42 0.55
C SER A 78 -9.01 -8.35 0.34
N ASP A 79 -9.67 -7.72 1.29
CA ASP A 79 -11.09 -7.38 1.28
C ASP A 79 -11.35 -6.00 0.64
N LEU A 80 -10.30 -5.27 0.25
CA LEU A 80 -10.42 -3.97 -0.42
C LEU A 80 -10.92 -4.15 -1.84
N LYS A 81 -12.14 -3.65 -2.09
CA LYS A 81 -12.76 -3.62 -3.41
C LYS A 81 -13.17 -2.21 -3.74
N VAL A 82 -12.93 -1.81 -4.99
CA VAL A 82 -13.26 -0.46 -5.46
C VAL A 82 -13.88 -0.54 -6.85
N GLN A 83 -14.84 0.35 -7.08
CA GLN A 83 -15.41 0.61 -8.39
C GLN A 83 -14.76 1.88 -8.93
N VAL A 84 -14.09 1.78 -10.08
CA VAL A 84 -13.59 2.93 -10.82
C VAL A 84 -14.61 3.30 -11.88
N VAL A 85 -15.00 4.57 -11.92
CA VAL A 85 -15.87 5.14 -12.96
C VAL A 85 -15.07 5.98 -13.94
N LEU A 86 -15.66 6.31 -15.09
CA LEU A 86 -15.04 7.20 -16.05
C LEU A 86 -14.88 8.60 -15.45
N GLY A 87 -13.68 9.19 -15.56
CA GLY A 87 -13.38 10.52 -15.07
C GLY A 87 -12.65 10.52 -13.72
N ALA A 88 -12.85 11.57 -12.93
CA ALA A 88 -12.20 11.72 -11.64
C ALA A 88 -12.77 10.75 -10.60
N ASN A 89 -11.89 10.07 -9.87
CA ASN A 89 -12.25 9.18 -8.78
C ASN A 89 -11.44 9.62 -7.54
N ASP A 90 -12.14 9.85 -6.43
CA ASP A 90 -11.52 10.06 -5.12
C ASP A 90 -11.81 8.81 -4.28
N ILE A 91 -10.80 7.97 -4.08
CA ILE A 91 -10.92 6.65 -3.47
C ILE A 91 -10.10 6.64 -2.18
N ASP A 92 -10.80 6.75 -1.05
CA ASP A 92 -10.20 6.60 0.27
C ASP A 92 -10.16 5.12 0.69
N LEU A 93 -8.95 4.56 0.78
CA LEU A 93 -8.72 3.18 1.19
C LEU A 93 -8.61 3.07 2.71
N LYS A 94 -9.75 2.77 3.36
CA LYS A 94 -9.80 2.60 4.82
C LYS A 94 -9.19 1.26 5.24
N LEU A 95 -7.95 1.33 5.76
CA LEU A 95 -7.27 0.17 6.31
C LEU A 95 -7.61 0.01 7.79
N SER A 96 -8.16 -1.14 8.18
CA SER A 96 -8.35 -1.49 9.58
C SER A 96 -7.21 -2.37 10.08
N SER A 97 -6.56 -1.97 11.16
CA SER A 97 -5.61 -2.80 11.88
C SER A 97 -6.35 -3.60 12.96
N SER A 98 -6.21 -4.92 12.95
CA SER A 98 -6.45 -5.75 14.14
C SER A 98 -5.17 -5.91 14.99
N GLY A 99 -4.13 -5.12 14.68
CA GLY A 99 -2.83 -5.18 15.35
C GLY A 99 -2.89 -4.48 16.71
N LYS A 100 -2.63 -5.23 17.80
CA LYS A 100 -2.39 -4.66 19.13
C LYS A 100 -1.38 -3.52 19.03
N VAL A 101 -1.81 -2.30 19.38
CA VAL A 101 -0.89 -1.20 19.65
C VAL A 101 0.03 -1.67 20.78
N ARG A 102 1.31 -1.91 20.49
CA ARG A 102 2.32 -1.97 21.54
C ARG A 102 2.67 -0.52 21.85
N THR A 103 2.03 0.03 22.89
CA THR A 103 2.50 1.26 23.51
C THR A 103 3.91 0.99 24.02
N ASN A 104 4.91 1.62 23.41
CA ASN A 104 6.23 1.70 24.02
C ASN A 104 6.08 2.59 25.26
N GLY A 105 5.89 1.96 26.41
CA GLY A 105 5.99 2.61 27.71
C GLY A 105 7.44 3.02 27.94
N ALA A 106 7.80 4.24 27.55
CA ALA A 106 8.92 4.94 28.13
C ALA A 106 8.40 5.66 29.38
N GLY A 107 8.62 5.05 30.52
CA GLY A 107 8.19 5.57 31.82
C GLY A 107 8.59 4.62 32.93
N GLN A 108 9.88 4.54 33.22
CA GLN A 108 10.36 4.18 34.55
C GLN A 108 11.38 5.22 35.01
N LEU A 109 11.26 5.48 36.31
CA LEU A 109 11.73 6.59 37.13
C LEU A 109 13.26 6.69 37.24
#